data_AF-A0A9Q7X384-F1
#
_entry.id   AF-A0A9Q7X384-F1
#
_cell.length_a   1.000
_cell.length_b   1.000
_cell.length_c   1.000
_cell.angle_alpha   90.00
_cell.angle_beta   90.00
_cell.angle_gamma   90.00
#
_symmetry.space_group_name_H-M   'P 1'
#
loop_
_entity.id
_entity.type
_entity.pdbx_description
1 polymer ?
#
loop_
_entity_poly.entity_id
_entity_poly.type
_entity_poly.pdbx_seq_one_letter_code
_entity_poly.pdbx_strand_id
1 'polypeptide(L)'
;MSDQPTASSSSSAGRPSLDGPSSTTASSSQPTPNGKSHDATSPSDEEEGSWRPITDMSPAEISTELTRVREERDTYESQYRSLLSKLTTMRATLGDRLRQDAEELDRRETQIEILSFKVDELTTLTTTLQSELVTAHEESGRLDQEVTKLRAEVGEGKGRGEEGRERELSELLERVKLDAHGWQSACLEERAKREDAEARLSGAQQGEELARQGEQHWKVLAERESASAAELSAVLGEFQSSQESELQRALGDYRSQLDSLSSSLARYKGRAEAAESKLKETEDLASQSEKIAGQVKEKNLLIGKLRHEAVILNEHLTEALRRLRNDQSDSNVDKRLVTNLLIQFITTPRADGKRYEMLNLIAGVLGWKEEERELAGLQRSSGGQRSARPSISARSVSGIGGAREMREMREREGSVGGDESFSNLFVEFLLSEAERGKEGKGGDGGEGGGATAPSTPSKLLSPTKSHFGGANGPNSPSKSEAGANSDEDGANKSGGGGLGSYFGLSRGKK
;
A
#
# COMPACT_ATOMS: atom_id res chain seq x y z
N MET A 1 23.95 -128.92 -4.27
CA MET A 1 24.18 -127.71 -5.09
C MET A 1 22.96 -126.82 -4.83
N SER A 2 22.88 -126.19 -3.66
CA SER A 2 23.65 -124.99 -3.26
C SER A 2 23.12 -123.77 -4.01
N ASP A 3 22.48 -122.76 -3.40
CA ASP A 3 22.39 -122.41 -1.97
C ASP A 3 21.03 -121.82 -1.53
N GLN A 4 20.84 -121.74 -0.21
CA GLN A 4 19.81 -120.96 0.51
C GLN A 4 20.53 -119.79 1.23
N PRO A 5 19.86 -118.66 1.59
CA PRO A 5 19.01 -118.56 2.81
C PRO A 5 17.63 -117.87 2.55
N THR A 6 16.51 -118.25 3.19
CA THR A 6 15.96 -117.83 4.52
C THR A 6 15.87 -116.30 4.73
N ALA A 7 14.80 -115.65 5.22
CA ALA A 7 13.68 -116.04 6.11
C ALA A 7 12.46 -115.10 5.86
N SER A 8 11.19 -115.52 5.76
CA SER A 8 10.19 -115.72 6.85
C SER A 8 10.22 -114.67 7.99
N SER A 9 9.15 -114.07 8.53
CA SER A 9 7.72 -113.87 8.22
C SER A 9 7.03 -113.36 9.52
N SER A 10 5.86 -112.72 9.40
CA SER A 10 4.76 -112.63 10.42
C SER A 10 4.93 -111.84 11.74
N SER A 11 4.24 -110.68 11.80
CA SER A 11 3.26 -110.24 12.82
C SER A 11 3.55 -110.25 14.34
N SER A 12 3.35 -109.10 15.02
CA SER A 12 2.44 -108.97 16.18
C SER A 12 2.20 -107.52 16.64
N ALA A 13 0.96 -107.21 17.02
CA ALA A 13 0.44 -106.23 18.00
C ALA A 13 1.12 -104.86 18.26
N GLY A 14 0.26 -103.82 18.44
CA GLY A 14 0.56 -102.70 19.35
C GLY A 14 0.02 -101.33 18.96
N ARG A 15 -1.15 -100.94 19.48
CA ARG A 15 -1.45 -99.50 19.69
C ARG A 15 -0.62 -99.00 20.88
N PRO A 16 -0.18 -97.74 20.87
CA PRO A 16 -0.47 -96.90 22.02
C PRO A 16 -1.00 -95.50 21.65
N SER A 17 -1.83 -94.96 22.53
CA SER A 17 -2.11 -93.52 22.60
C SER A 17 -0.89 -92.80 23.16
N LEU A 18 -0.65 -91.55 22.75
CA LEU A 18 0.29 -90.67 23.42
C LEU A 18 -0.32 -89.27 23.54
N ASP A 19 -0.83 -88.94 24.72
CA ASP A 19 -0.92 -87.56 25.20
C ASP A 19 0.50 -87.03 25.48
N GLY A 20 0.73 -85.74 25.21
CA GLY A 20 2.03 -85.09 25.46
C GLY A 20 2.06 -83.65 24.94
N PRO A 21 1.77 -82.64 25.79
CA PRO A 21 1.57 -81.27 25.33
C PRO A 21 2.89 -80.50 25.15
N SER A 22 3.12 -79.98 23.94
CA SER A 22 4.28 -79.14 23.63
C SER A 22 3.97 -77.65 23.81
N SER A 23 4.47 -77.10 24.92
CA SER A 23 5.04 -75.75 25.07
C SER A 23 4.62 -74.66 24.07
N THR A 24 3.67 -73.81 24.46
CA THR A 24 3.46 -72.48 23.85
C THR A 24 4.10 -71.38 24.70
N THR A 25 5.21 -70.82 24.22
CA THR A 25 5.73 -69.54 24.74
C THR A 25 5.08 -68.38 23.99
N ALA A 26 3.99 -67.85 24.52
CA ALA A 26 3.41 -66.59 24.09
C ALA A 26 2.96 -65.79 25.32
N SER A 27 3.63 -64.67 25.56
CA SER A 27 3.26 -63.73 26.63
C SER A 27 2.06 -62.89 26.19
N SER A 28 0.87 -63.21 26.70
CA SER A 28 -0.27 -62.29 26.70
C SER A 28 -0.54 -61.83 28.14
N SER A 29 -0.48 -60.51 28.34
CA SER A 29 -0.71 -59.87 29.63
C SER A 29 -2.15 -59.36 29.73
N GLN A 30 -2.98 -60.02 30.55
CA GLN A 30 -4.24 -59.44 31.05
C GLN A 30 -4.60 -60.01 32.43
N PRO A 31 -5.58 -59.44 33.17
CA PRO A 31 -5.25 -58.71 34.39
C PRO A 31 -5.46 -59.52 35.67
N THR A 32 -4.67 -59.23 36.69
CA THR A 32 -4.90 -59.73 38.06
C THR A 32 -5.66 -58.71 38.90
N PRO A 33 -6.89 -59.00 39.35
CA PRO A 33 -7.47 -58.34 40.50
C PRO A 33 -6.99 -59.05 41.77
N ASN A 34 -6.09 -58.45 42.55
CA ASN A 34 -5.88 -58.91 43.93
C ASN A 34 -5.34 -57.79 44.82
N GLY A 35 -6.17 -57.33 45.75
CA GLY A 35 -5.74 -56.45 46.83
C GLY A 35 -5.15 -57.26 47.97
N LYS A 36 -3.94 -56.92 48.41
CA LYS A 36 -3.44 -57.29 49.74
C LYS A 36 -2.41 -56.26 50.24
N SER A 37 -2.87 -55.41 51.16
CA SER A 37 -2.09 -54.77 52.24
C SER A 37 -0.57 -54.55 52.01
N HIS A 38 -0.23 -53.35 51.53
CA HIS A 38 0.90 -52.58 52.08
C HIS A 38 0.28 -51.30 52.65
N ASP A 39 0.10 -51.25 53.96
CA ASP A 39 1.10 -50.80 54.94
C ASP A 39 0.98 -49.29 55.16
N ALA A 40 0.22 -48.93 56.18
CA ALA A 40 -0.09 -47.56 56.54
C ALA A 40 1.06 -46.99 57.39
N THR A 41 2.10 -46.51 56.71
CA THR A 41 3.11 -45.63 57.33
C THR A 41 2.99 -44.24 56.73
N SER A 42 2.11 -43.42 57.29
CA SER A 42 2.14 -41.97 57.07
C SER A 42 3.37 -41.38 57.78
N PRO A 43 4.29 -40.70 57.08
CA PRO A 43 5.15 -39.72 57.69
C PRO A 43 4.41 -38.37 57.69
N SER A 44 3.95 -37.97 58.87
CA SER A 44 3.87 -36.57 59.33
C SER A 44 3.42 -35.50 58.31
N ASP A 45 2.15 -35.10 58.41
CA ASP A 45 1.76 -33.70 58.15
C ASP A 45 2.54 -32.78 59.11
N GLU A 46 3.64 -32.19 58.65
CA GLU A 46 4.25 -31.02 59.27
C GLU A 46 4.55 -29.96 58.19
N GLU A 47 4.47 -28.68 58.59
CA GLU A 47 4.59 -27.48 57.75
C GLU A 47 3.38 -27.06 56.89
N GLU A 48 2.16 -27.11 57.46
CA GLU A 48 1.16 -26.08 57.13
C GLU A 48 1.60 -24.73 57.73
N GLY A 49 2.46 -24.03 56.99
CA GLY A 49 3.04 -22.75 57.39
C GLY A 49 1.99 -21.67 57.62
N SER A 50 1.77 -21.29 58.88
CA SER A 50 0.86 -20.22 59.29
C SER A 50 1.19 -18.90 58.59
N TRP A 51 0.36 -18.54 57.60
CA TRP A 51 0.39 -17.23 56.95
C TRP A 51 0.15 -16.13 57.99
N ARG A 52 1.20 -15.39 58.33
CA ARG A 52 1.08 -14.21 59.20
C ARG A 52 0.33 -13.10 58.48
N PRO A 53 -0.59 -12.37 59.14
CA PRO A 53 -1.23 -11.20 58.55
C PRO A 53 -0.19 -10.17 58.08
N ILE A 54 -0.38 -9.65 56.86
CA ILE A 54 0.55 -8.74 56.17
C ILE A 54 0.83 -7.44 56.96
N THR A 55 -0.02 -7.09 57.94
CA THR A 55 0.10 -5.89 58.78
C THR A 55 1.33 -5.87 59.67
N ASP A 56 1.92 -7.03 59.98
CA ASP A 56 2.93 -7.18 61.02
C ASP A 56 4.34 -7.45 60.47
N MET A 57 4.49 -7.50 59.13
CA MET A 57 5.76 -7.78 58.45
C MET A 57 6.39 -6.50 57.89
N SER A 58 7.72 -6.38 58.00
CA SER A 58 8.47 -5.26 57.41
C SER A 58 8.43 -5.33 55.87
N PRO A 59 8.59 -4.21 55.15
CA PRO A 59 8.57 -4.21 53.68
C PRO A 59 9.68 -5.07 53.06
N ALA A 60 10.78 -5.31 53.79
CA ALA A 60 11.84 -6.24 53.37
C ALA A 60 11.35 -7.69 53.45
N GLU A 61 10.71 -8.10 54.56
CA GLU A 61 10.19 -9.46 54.74
C GLU A 61 9.05 -9.77 53.77
N ILE A 62 8.19 -8.81 53.47
CA ILE A 62 7.16 -8.95 52.42
C ILE A 62 7.80 -9.15 51.04
N SER A 63 8.92 -8.48 50.76
CA SER A 63 9.63 -8.68 49.48
C SER A 63 10.29 -10.06 49.38
N THR A 64 10.83 -10.59 50.48
CA THR A 64 11.44 -11.92 50.52
C THR A 64 10.42 -13.04 50.45
N GLU A 65 9.25 -12.88 51.09
CA GLU A 65 8.13 -13.81 50.93
C GLU A 65 7.54 -13.73 49.51
N LEU A 66 7.46 -12.55 48.89
CA LEU A 66 7.06 -12.43 47.49
C LEU A 66 8.05 -13.09 46.51
N THR A 67 9.37 -13.06 46.78
CA THR A 67 10.33 -13.83 45.97
C THR A 67 10.20 -15.32 46.23
N ARG A 68 10.06 -15.74 47.50
CA ARG A 68 9.85 -17.15 47.86
C ARG A 68 8.60 -17.73 47.20
N VAL A 69 7.45 -17.07 47.31
CA VAL A 69 6.19 -17.52 46.69
C VAL A 69 6.29 -17.53 45.16
N ARG A 70 7.04 -16.59 44.55
CA ARG A 70 7.30 -16.62 43.10
C ARG A 70 8.16 -17.82 42.70
N GLU A 71 9.23 -18.09 43.44
CA GLU A 71 10.12 -19.23 43.26
C GLU A 71 9.36 -20.56 43.44
N GLU A 72 8.60 -20.71 44.52
CA GLU A 72 7.72 -21.87 44.75
C GLU A 72 6.74 -22.05 43.58
N ARG A 73 6.04 -20.99 43.17
CA ARG A 73 5.15 -20.99 42.00
C ARG A 73 5.90 -21.35 40.71
N ASP A 74 7.11 -20.87 40.48
CA ASP A 74 7.93 -21.22 39.32
C ASP A 74 8.39 -22.69 39.37
N THR A 75 8.68 -23.23 40.57
CA THR A 75 8.94 -24.66 40.73
C THR A 75 7.70 -25.50 40.43
N TYR A 76 6.51 -25.13 40.91
CA TYR A 76 5.26 -25.82 40.60
C TYR A 76 4.89 -25.71 39.11
N GLU A 77 5.08 -24.55 38.47
CA GLU A 77 4.94 -24.41 37.02
C GLU A 77 5.94 -25.30 36.26
N SER A 78 7.18 -25.43 36.75
CA SER A 78 8.19 -26.32 36.15
C SER A 78 7.82 -27.80 36.30
N GLN A 79 7.27 -28.19 37.45
CA GLN A 79 6.78 -29.55 37.72
C GLN A 79 5.55 -29.86 36.86
N TYR A 80 4.62 -28.92 36.71
CA TYR A 80 3.45 -29.05 35.85
C TYR A 80 3.83 -29.15 34.37
N ARG A 81 4.77 -28.30 33.88
CA ARG A 81 5.33 -28.42 32.52
C ARG A 81 6.08 -29.75 32.32
N SER A 82 6.82 -30.22 33.33
CA SER A 82 7.48 -31.54 33.29
C SER A 82 6.48 -32.69 33.26
N LEU A 83 5.41 -32.63 34.05
CA LEU A 83 4.32 -33.61 34.05
C LEU A 83 3.55 -33.59 32.72
N LEU A 84 3.25 -32.42 32.15
CA LEU A 84 2.66 -32.31 30.81
C LEU A 84 3.58 -32.86 29.73
N SER A 85 4.89 -32.61 29.82
CA SER A 85 5.88 -33.21 28.91
C SER A 85 5.89 -34.74 29.03
N LYS A 86 5.95 -35.28 30.26
CA LYS A 86 5.87 -36.73 30.54
C LYS A 86 4.53 -37.34 30.10
N LEU A 87 3.42 -36.62 30.25
CA LEU A 87 2.10 -37.08 29.81
C LEU A 87 2.01 -37.05 28.28
N THR A 88 2.62 -36.06 27.63
CA THR A 88 2.72 -35.99 26.16
C THR A 88 3.60 -37.11 25.61
N THR A 89 4.75 -37.42 26.24
CA THR A 89 5.59 -38.55 25.82
C THR A 89 4.97 -39.89 26.14
N MET A 90 4.28 -40.05 27.29
CA MET A 90 3.47 -41.25 27.57
C MET A 90 2.32 -41.40 26.57
N ARG A 91 1.63 -40.31 26.19
CA ARG A 91 0.57 -40.35 25.18
C ARG A 91 1.10 -40.72 23.80
N ALA A 92 2.25 -40.17 23.39
CA ALA A 92 2.89 -40.53 22.13
C ALA A 92 3.32 -42.01 22.14
N THR A 93 4.16 -42.41 23.12
CA THR A 93 4.66 -43.79 23.21
C THR A 93 3.58 -44.84 23.44
N LEU A 94 2.50 -44.53 24.16
CA LEU A 94 1.34 -45.42 24.30
C LEU A 94 0.49 -45.45 23.02
N GLY A 95 0.35 -44.32 22.30
CA GLY A 95 -0.30 -44.28 21.00
C GLY A 95 0.46 -45.11 19.95
N ASP A 96 1.79 -44.98 19.90
CA ASP A 96 2.66 -45.76 19.04
C ASP A 96 2.62 -47.26 19.39
N ARG A 97 2.62 -47.61 20.68
CA ARG A 97 2.43 -49.00 21.14
C ARG A 97 1.06 -49.56 20.77
N LEU A 98 -0.02 -48.85 21.05
CA LEU A 98 -1.37 -49.29 20.69
C LEU A 98 -1.54 -49.46 19.17
N ARG A 99 -0.87 -48.62 18.37
CA ARG A 99 -0.80 -48.79 16.92
C ARG A 99 0.00 -50.04 16.54
N GLN A 100 1.18 -50.23 17.12
CA GLN A 100 2.01 -51.41 16.87
C GLN A 100 1.29 -52.71 17.27
N ASP A 101 0.65 -52.73 18.44
CA ASP A 101 -0.12 -53.86 18.97
C ASP A 101 -1.31 -54.18 18.07
N ALA A 102 -2.02 -53.17 17.54
CA ALA A 102 -3.09 -53.35 16.57
C ALA A 102 -2.56 -53.95 15.25
N GLU A 103 -1.49 -53.39 14.68
CA GLU A 103 -0.87 -53.94 13.47
C GLU A 103 -0.29 -55.36 13.71
N GLU A 104 0.12 -55.71 14.93
CA GLU A 104 0.57 -57.06 15.28
C GLU A 104 -0.61 -58.04 15.47
N LEU A 105 -1.75 -57.56 15.96
CA LEU A 105 -3.00 -58.31 16.04
C LEU A 105 -3.52 -58.63 14.64
N ASP A 106 -3.59 -57.65 13.73
CA ASP A 106 -3.97 -57.85 12.32
C ASP A 106 -3.08 -58.89 11.63
N ARG A 107 -1.76 -58.85 11.88
CA ARG A 107 -0.80 -59.85 11.36
C ARG A 107 -1.02 -61.24 11.94
N ARG A 108 -1.50 -61.37 13.18
CA ARG A 108 -1.87 -62.67 13.78
C ARG A 108 -3.21 -63.16 13.27
N GLU A 109 -4.20 -62.28 13.10
CA GLU A 109 -5.53 -62.64 12.61
C GLU A 109 -5.46 -63.15 11.17
N THR A 110 -4.75 -62.45 10.29
CA THR A 110 -4.47 -62.94 8.92
C THR A 110 -3.67 -64.25 8.89
N GLN A 111 -2.74 -64.48 9.82
CA GLN A 111 -2.06 -65.77 9.96
C GLN A 111 -3.01 -66.89 10.44
N ILE A 112 -3.91 -66.59 11.37
CA ILE A 112 -4.94 -67.53 11.85
C ILE A 112 -5.88 -67.89 10.71
N GLU A 113 -6.35 -66.92 9.92
CA GLU A 113 -7.23 -67.14 8.76
C GLU A 113 -6.56 -68.04 7.69
N ILE A 114 -5.28 -67.79 7.37
CA ILE A 114 -4.49 -68.63 6.46
C ILE A 114 -4.30 -70.05 7.02
N LEU A 115 -4.13 -70.20 8.34
CA LEU A 115 -3.98 -71.50 8.98
C LEU A 115 -5.31 -72.26 9.06
N SER A 116 -6.43 -71.59 9.35
CA SER A 116 -7.75 -72.22 9.33
C SER A 116 -8.12 -72.67 7.92
N PHE A 117 -7.89 -71.83 6.90
CA PHE A 117 -8.12 -72.22 5.50
C PHE A 117 -7.33 -73.48 5.13
N LYS A 118 -6.06 -73.59 5.55
CA LYS A 118 -5.23 -74.79 5.31
C LYS A 118 -5.72 -76.02 6.08
N VAL A 119 -6.25 -75.84 7.29
CA VAL A 119 -6.86 -76.95 8.05
C VAL A 119 -8.14 -77.42 7.36
N ASP A 120 -8.96 -76.51 6.85
CA ASP A 120 -10.17 -76.85 6.09
C ASP A 120 -9.83 -77.53 4.74
N GLU A 121 -8.79 -77.06 4.03
CA GLU A 121 -8.27 -77.70 2.82
C GLU A 121 -7.70 -79.11 3.10
N LEU A 122 -6.90 -79.28 4.15
CA LEU A 122 -6.34 -80.58 4.52
C LEU A 122 -7.40 -81.55 5.05
N THR A 123 -8.40 -81.08 5.79
CA THR A 123 -9.50 -81.93 6.27
C THR A 123 -10.40 -82.36 5.11
N THR A 124 -10.78 -81.46 4.21
CA THR A 124 -11.54 -81.82 3.00
C THR A 124 -10.77 -82.83 2.15
N LEU A 125 -9.49 -82.60 1.85
CA LEU A 125 -8.63 -83.57 1.15
C LEU A 125 -8.52 -84.91 1.88
N THR A 126 -8.43 -84.90 3.22
CA THR A 126 -8.40 -86.15 3.99
C THR A 126 -9.73 -86.89 3.90
N THR A 127 -10.87 -86.20 3.88
CA THR A 127 -12.18 -86.83 3.70
C THR A 127 -12.39 -87.36 2.28
N THR A 128 -11.89 -86.69 1.23
CA THR A 128 -11.97 -87.22 -0.14
C THR A 128 -11.10 -88.47 -0.28
N LEU A 129 -9.85 -88.45 0.18
CA LEU A 129 -8.97 -89.62 0.18
C LEU A 129 -9.55 -90.80 1.00
N GLN A 130 -10.21 -90.53 2.13
CA GLN A 130 -10.92 -91.57 2.87
C GLN A 130 -12.09 -92.15 2.07
N SER A 131 -12.85 -91.33 1.35
CA SER A 131 -13.94 -91.82 0.49
C SER A 131 -13.42 -92.64 -0.69
N GLU A 132 -12.33 -92.20 -1.34
CA GLU A 132 -11.65 -92.91 -2.43
C GLU A 132 -11.05 -94.25 -1.97
N LEU A 133 -10.50 -94.31 -0.75
CA LEU A 133 -10.01 -95.56 -0.15
C LEU A 133 -11.14 -96.57 0.05
N VAL A 134 -12.32 -96.11 0.51
CA VAL A 134 -13.50 -96.96 0.68
C VAL A 134 -13.99 -97.49 -0.67
N THR A 135 -14.12 -96.62 -1.69
CA THR A 135 -14.54 -97.07 -3.02
C THR A 135 -13.54 -98.04 -3.66
N ALA A 136 -12.24 -97.78 -3.54
CA ALA A 136 -11.20 -98.69 -4.03
C ALA A 136 -11.21 -100.04 -3.29
N HIS A 137 -11.55 -100.07 -2.00
CA HIS A 137 -11.70 -101.32 -1.25
C HIS A 137 -12.94 -102.11 -1.67
N GLU A 138 -14.07 -101.43 -1.91
CA GLU A 138 -15.27 -102.06 -2.49
C GLU A 138 -15.00 -102.63 -3.89
N GLU A 139 -14.27 -101.90 -4.74
CA GLU A 139 -13.86 -102.34 -6.07
C GLU A 139 -12.93 -103.54 -6.03
N SER A 140 -11.91 -103.53 -5.15
CA SER A 140 -11.06 -104.71 -4.91
C SER A 140 -11.90 -105.92 -4.47
N GLY A 141 -12.88 -105.72 -3.60
CA GLY A 141 -13.80 -106.79 -3.17
C GLY A 141 -14.70 -107.33 -4.28
N ARG A 142 -15.07 -106.50 -5.27
CA ARG A 142 -15.77 -106.94 -6.50
C ARG A 142 -14.82 -107.71 -7.42
N LEU A 143 -13.61 -107.21 -7.65
CA LEU A 143 -12.60 -107.85 -8.49
C LEU A 143 -12.17 -109.21 -7.92
N ASP A 144 -12.01 -109.36 -6.60
CA ASP A 144 -11.73 -110.68 -5.99
C ASP A 144 -12.88 -111.67 -6.20
N GLN A 145 -14.14 -111.22 -6.12
CA GLN A 145 -15.30 -112.06 -6.46
C GLN A 145 -15.29 -112.46 -7.95
N GLU A 146 -14.91 -111.57 -8.85
CA GLU A 146 -14.76 -111.88 -10.28
C GLU A 146 -13.60 -112.85 -10.54
N VAL A 147 -12.44 -112.67 -9.88
CA VAL A 147 -11.30 -113.58 -9.95
C VAL A 147 -11.67 -114.97 -9.41
N THR A 148 -12.47 -115.08 -8.35
CA THR A 148 -12.94 -116.41 -7.87
C THR A 148 -13.90 -117.08 -8.86
N LYS A 149 -14.79 -116.33 -9.53
CA LYS A 149 -15.64 -116.85 -10.63
C LYS A 149 -14.79 -117.34 -11.80
N LEU A 150 -13.89 -116.49 -12.31
CA LEU A 150 -12.99 -116.81 -13.41
C LEU A 150 -12.07 -117.99 -13.10
N ARG A 151 -11.62 -118.15 -11.85
CA ARG A 151 -10.84 -119.34 -11.43
C ARG A 151 -11.66 -120.63 -11.41
N ALA A 152 -12.97 -120.56 -11.13
CA ALA A 152 -13.86 -121.70 -11.28
C ALA A 152 -14.06 -122.06 -12.77
N GLU A 153 -14.34 -121.07 -13.62
CA GLU A 153 -14.53 -121.23 -15.07
C GLU A 153 -13.27 -121.76 -15.79
N VAL A 154 -12.09 -121.24 -15.44
CA VAL A 154 -10.79 -121.72 -15.97
C VAL A 154 -10.46 -123.15 -15.50
N GLY A 155 -11.02 -123.59 -14.37
CA GLY A 155 -10.96 -124.98 -13.92
C GLY A 155 -11.66 -125.96 -14.89
N GLU A 156 -12.75 -125.52 -15.53
CA GLU A 156 -13.55 -126.33 -16.45
C GLU A 156 -13.07 -126.21 -17.92
N GLY A 157 -12.51 -125.07 -18.33
CA GLY A 157 -12.21 -124.76 -19.74
C GLY A 157 -11.01 -125.47 -20.39
N LYS A 158 -10.22 -126.26 -19.67
CA LYS A 158 -8.84 -126.65 -20.05
C LYS A 158 -8.68 -127.58 -21.28
N GLY A 159 -9.79 -127.97 -21.94
CA GLY A 159 -9.82 -128.91 -23.07
C GLY A 159 -9.95 -128.31 -24.48
N ARG A 160 -10.09 -126.99 -24.66
CA ARG A 160 -10.36 -126.34 -25.97
C ARG A 160 -9.19 -125.48 -26.52
N GLY A 161 -7.96 -125.76 -26.07
CA GLY A 161 -6.92 -124.72 -25.98
C GLY A 161 -6.32 -124.13 -27.26
N GLU A 162 -6.19 -124.84 -28.38
CA GLU A 162 -5.30 -124.37 -29.47
C GLU A 162 -5.97 -123.40 -30.45
N GLU A 163 -7.12 -123.74 -31.04
CA GLU A 163 -7.90 -122.75 -31.79
C GLU A 163 -8.47 -121.65 -30.88
N GLY A 164 -8.61 -121.91 -29.57
CA GLY A 164 -8.90 -120.89 -28.57
C GLY A 164 -7.79 -119.85 -28.54
N ARG A 165 -6.54 -120.27 -28.31
CA ARG A 165 -5.35 -119.40 -28.28
C ARG A 165 -5.15 -118.59 -29.56
N GLU A 166 -5.37 -119.14 -30.74
CA GLU A 166 -5.22 -118.36 -31.99
C GLU A 166 -6.30 -117.26 -32.12
N ARG A 167 -7.54 -117.56 -31.70
CA ARG A 167 -8.61 -116.56 -31.62
C ARG A 167 -8.31 -115.53 -30.53
N GLU A 168 -7.91 -115.96 -29.34
CA GLU A 168 -7.47 -115.11 -28.22
C GLU A 168 -6.31 -114.18 -28.63
N LEU A 169 -5.29 -114.70 -29.32
CA LEU A 169 -4.15 -113.90 -29.81
C LEU A 169 -4.58 -112.90 -30.89
N SER A 170 -5.49 -113.27 -31.80
CA SER A 170 -6.00 -112.33 -32.79
C SER A 170 -6.89 -111.26 -32.16
N GLU A 171 -7.74 -111.61 -31.19
CA GLU A 171 -8.49 -110.65 -30.37
C GLU A 171 -7.57 -109.73 -29.57
N LEU A 172 -6.50 -110.23 -28.97
CA LEU A 172 -5.51 -109.42 -28.26
C LEU A 172 -4.76 -108.47 -29.21
N LEU A 173 -4.43 -108.91 -30.43
CA LEU A 173 -3.84 -108.03 -31.45
C LEU A 173 -4.82 -106.94 -31.91
N GLU A 174 -6.10 -107.25 -32.11
CA GLU A 174 -7.10 -106.23 -32.44
C GLU A 174 -7.36 -105.28 -31.26
N ARG A 175 -7.39 -105.76 -30.02
CA ARG A 175 -7.45 -104.90 -28.82
C ARG A 175 -6.25 -103.96 -28.76
N VAL A 176 -5.02 -104.46 -28.90
CA VAL A 176 -3.80 -103.62 -28.91
C VAL A 176 -3.79 -102.62 -30.07
N LYS A 177 -4.34 -102.96 -31.24
CA LYS A 177 -4.53 -101.99 -32.36
C LYS A 177 -5.55 -100.92 -32.01
N LEU A 178 -6.70 -101.29 -31.44
CA LEU A 178 -7.73 -100.35 -31.01
C LEU A 178 -7.21 -99.42 -29.91
N ASP A 179 -6.46 -99.95 -28.94
CA ASP A 179 -5.77 -99.18 -27.91
C ASP A 179 -4.74 -98.24 -28.54
N ALA A 180 -3.90 -98.71 -29.47
CA ALA A 180 -2.92 -97.89 -30.17
C ALA A 180 -3.57 -96.76 -30.99
N HIS A 181 -4.70 -97.02 -31.65
CA HIS A 181 -5.50 -96.00 -32.34
C HIS A 181 -6.18 -95.03 -31.34
N GLY A 182 -6.64 -95.52 -30.19
CA GLY A 182 -7.16 -94.70 -29.09
C GLY A 182 -6.10 -93.74 -28.55
N TRP A 183 -4.90 -94.24 -28.25
CA TRP A 183 -3.75 -93.43 -27.85
C TRP A 183 -3.31 -92.45 -28.95
N GLN A 184 -3.35 -92.85 -30.22
CA GLN A 184 -3.06 -91.96 -31.34
C GLN A 184 -4.07 -90.80 -31.43
N SER A 185 -5.37 -91.09 -31.32
CA SER A 185 -6.42 -90.07 -31.31
C SER A 185 -6.29 -89.15 -30.10
N ALA A 186 -6.07 -89.69 -28.89
CA ALA A 186 -5.86 -88.89 -27.68
C ALA A 186 -4.64 -87.96 -27.81
N CYS A 187 -3.51 -88.45 -28.37
CA CYS A 187 -2.35 -87.62 -28.65
C CYS A 187 -2.63 -86.50 -29.66
N LEU A 188 -3.46 -86.75 -30.68
CA LEU A 188 -3.86 -85.74 -31.67
C LEU A 188 -4.84 -84.72 -31.08
N GLU A 189 -5.78 -85.15 -30.24
CA GLU A 189 -6.70 -84.27 -29.51
C GLU A 189 -5.98 -83.36 -28.51
N GLU A 190 -5.06 -83.90 -27.70
CA GLU A 190 -4.24 -83.09 -26.79
C GLU A 190 -3.34 -82.12 -27.55
N ARG A 191 -2.80 -82.54 -28.70
CA ARG A 191 -2.06 -81.64 -29.58
C ARG A 191 -2.95 -80.52 -30.13
N ALA A 192 -4.16 -80.82 -30.58
CA ALA A 192 -5.11 -79.81 -31.06
C ALA A 192 -5.51 -78.83 -29.94
N LYS A 193 -5.80 -79.33 -28.73
CA LYS A 193 -6.06 -78.50 -27.54
C LYS A 193 -4.86 -77.60 -27.20
N ARG A 194 -3.63 -78.10 -27.33
CA ARG A 194 -2.41 -77.31 -27.16
C ARG A 194 -2.27 -76.23 -28.22
N GLU A 195 -2.43 -76.57 -29.50
CA GLU A 195 -2.34 -75.61 -30.61
C GLU A 195 -3.44 -74.52 -30.49
N ASP A 196 -4.66 -74.89 -30.08
CA ASP A 196 -5.74 -73.94 -29.73
C ASP A 196 -5.38 -73.04 -28.54
N ALA A 197 -4.75 -73.58 -27.49
CA ALA A 197 -4.32 -72.81 -26.33
C ALA A 197 -3.18 -71.85 -26.68
N GLU A 198 -2.22 -72.27 -27.51
CA GLU A 198 -1.14 -71.42 -28.04
C GLU A 198 -1.69 -70.32 -28.97
N ALA A 199 -2.69 -70.62 -29.79
CA ALA A 199 -3.40 -69.62 -30.61
C ALA A 199 -4.16 -68.59 -29.76
N ARG A 200 -4.84 -69.02 -28.69
CA ARG A 200 -5.52 -68.12 -27.74
C ARG A 200 -4.52 -67.26 -26.96
N LEU A 201 -3.41 -67.84 -26.51
CA LEU A 201 -2.37 -67.14 -25.77
C LEU A 201 -1.65 -66.10 -26.63
N SER A 202 -1.30 -66.45 -27.87
CA SER A 202 -0.71 -65.49 -28.82
C SER A 202 -1.70 -64.38 -29.23
N GLY A 203 -2.97 -64.70 -29.40
CA GLY A 203 -4.03 -63.69 -29.60
C GLY A 203 -4.19 -62.76 -28.41
N ALA A 204 -4.16 -63.27 -27.17
CA ALA A 204 -4.21 -62.46 -25.95
C ALA A 204 -2.97 -61.56 -25.82
N GLN A 205 -1.77 -62.06 -26.09
CA GLN A 205 -0.52 -61.28 -26.10
C GLN A 205 -0.54 -60.15 -27.14
N GLN A 206 -1.07 -60.41 -28.34
CA GLN A 206 -1.26 -59.36 -29.35
C GLN A 206 -2.27 -58.32 -28.90
N GLY A 207 -3.36 -58.73 -28.23
CA GLY A 207 -4.33 -57.82 -27.64
C GLY A 207 -3.73 -56.94 -26.52
N GLU A 208 -2.93 -57.53 -25.65
CA GLU A 208 -2.20 -56.81 -24.59
C GLU A 208 -1.21 -55.79 -25.18
N GLU A 209 -0.42 -56.18 -26.18
CA GLU A 209 0.54 -55.28 -26.83
C GLU A 209 -0.15 -54.13 -27.57
N LEU A 210 -1.27 -54.38 -28.25
CA LEU A 210 -2.08 -53.31 -28.87
C LEU A 210 -2.69 -52.38 -27.83
N ALA A 211 -3.20 -52.90 -26.72
CA ALA A 211 -3.71 -52.09 -25.61
C ALA A 211 -2.60 -51.24 -24.97
N ARG A 212 -1.42 -51.84 -24.76
CA ARG A 212 -0.21 -51.19 -24.23
C ARG A 212 0.29 -50.06 -25.15
N GLN A 213 0.28 -50.27 -26.46
CA GLN A 213 0.61 -49.24 -27.45
C GLN A 213 -0.43 -48.11 -27.45
N GLY A 214 -1.72 -48.45 -27.36
CA GLY A 214 -2.80 -47.48 -27.20
C GLY A 214 -2.64 -46.62 -25.94
N GLU A 215 -2.37 -47.24 -24.78
CA GLU A 215 -2.07 -46.53 -23.54
C GLU A 215 -0.86 -45.61 -23.66
N GLN A 216 0.24 -46.06 -24.26
CA GLN A 216 1.44 -45.24 -24.45
C GLN A 216 1.15 -44.02 -25.33
N HIS A 217 0.39 -44.20 -26.41
CA HIS A 217 -0.04 -43.10 -27.28
C HIS A 217 -0.88 -42.06 -26.52
N TRP A 218 -1.87 -42.52 -25.73
CA TRP A 218 -2.67 -41.61 -24.89
C TRP A 218 -1.87 -40.92 -23.78
N LYS A 219 -0.91 -41.62 -23.17
CA LYS A 219 0.01 -41.03 -22.16
C LYS A 219 0.86 -39.92 -22.79
N VAL A 220 1.46 -40.15 -23.96
CA VAL A 220 2.25 -39.14 -24.68
C VAL A 220 1.40 -37.93 -25.12
N LEU A 221 0.15 -38.14 -25.54
CA LEU A 221 -0.78 -37.04 -25.83
C LEU A 221 -1.11 -36.23 -24.58
N ALA A 222 -1.46 -36.89 -23.47
CA ALA A 222 -1.75 -36.22 -22.21
C ALA A 222 -0.53 -35.47 -21.63
N GLU A 223 0.67 -36.05 -21.74
CA GLU A 223 1.93 -35.39 -21.38
C GLU A 223 2.14 -34.12 -22.23
N ARG A 224 1.96 -34.21 -23.55
CA ARG A 224 2.08 -33.06 -24.47
C ARG A 224 1.05 -31.95 -24.18
N GLU A 225 -0.19 -32.32 -23.88
CA GLU A 225 -1.25 -31.36 -23.51
C GLU A 225 -0.98 -30.74 -22.12
N SER A 226 -0.46 -31.52 -21.17
CA SER A 226 -0.04 -30.99 -19.86
C SER A 226 1.15 -30.03 -19.98
N ALA A 227 2.10 -30.33 -20.86
CA ALA A 227 3.27 -29.49 -21.12
C ALA A 227 2.88 -28.18 -21.81
N SER A 228 1.98 -28.21 -22.80
CA SER A 228 1.49 -26.98 -23.45
C SER A 228 0.60 -26.14 -22.52
N ALA A 229 -0.20 -26.78 -21.67
CA ALA A 229 -0.94 -26.08 -20.62
C ALA A 229 0.00 -25.42 -19.60
N ALA A 230 1.08 -26.09 -19.20
CA ALA A 230 2.11 -25.54 -18.32
C ALA A 230 2.84 -24.34 -18.97
N GLU A 231 3.25 -24.47 -20.24
CA GLU A 231 3.88 -23.39 -21.02
C GLU A 231 2.97 -22.17 -21.15
N LEU A 232 1.69 -22.37 -21.51
CA LEU A 232 0.70 -21.29 -21.56
C LEU A 232 0.49 -20.64 -20.19
N SER A 233 0.47 -21.42 -19.10
CA SER A 233 0.35 -20.89 -17.73
C SER A 233 1.56 -20.05 -17.31
N ALA A 234 2.77 -20.44 -17.74
CA ALA A 234 4.00 -19.70 -17.50
C ALA A 234 3.99 -18.37 -18.26
N VAL A 235 3.66 -18.38 -19.56
CA VAL A 235 3.53 -17.17 -20.39
C VAL A 235 2.45 -16.22 -19.86
N LEU A 236 1.32 -16.75 -19.38
CA LEU A 236 0.28 -15.93 -18.72
C LEU A 236 0.77 -15.34 -17.39
N GLY A 237 1.53 -16.08 -16.59
CA GLY A 237 2.16 -15.59 -15.37
C GLY A 237 3.19 -14.50 -15.63
N GLU A 238 4.04 -14.68 -16.64
CA GLU A 238 5.00 -13.66 -17.09
C GLU A 238 4.27 -12.40 -17.58
N PHE A 239 3.25 -12.54 -18.43
CA PHE A 239 2.45 -11.40 -18.91
C PHE A 239 1.77 -10.65 -17.75
N GLN A 240 1.16 -11.35 -16.80
CA GLN A 240 0.56 -10.74 -15.61
C GLN A 240 1.61 -10.02 -14.76
N SER A 241 2.80 -10.61 -14.58
CA SER A 241 3.89 -9.96 -13.83
C SER A 241 4.44 -8.71 -14.54
N SER A 242 4.55 -8.74 -15.87
CA SER A 242 4.95 -7.58 -16.67
C SER A 242 3.91 -6.47 -16.54
N GLN A 243 2.62 -6.80 -16.75
CA GLN A 243 1.51 -5.86 -16.64
C GLN A 243 1.41 -5.23 -15.24
N GLU A 244 1.56 -6.02 -14.18
CA GLU A 244 1.58 -5.51 -12.80
C GLU A 244 2.79 -4.59 -12.57
N SER A 245 3.98 -4.94 -13.09
CA SER A 245 5.17 -4.09 -12.98
C SER A 245 5.05 -2.77 -13.75
N GLU A 246 4.42 -2.79 -14.92
CA GLU A 246 4.12 -1.61 -15.73
C GLU A 246 3.07 -0.72 -15.05
N LEU A 247 2.04 -1.32 -14.46
CA LEU A 247 1.00 -0.60 -13.72
C LEU A 247 1.56 0.01 -12.43
N GLN A 248 2.37 -0.72 -11.66
CA GLN A 248 3.08 -0.18 -10.49
C GLN A 248 4.03 0.95 -10.88
N ARG A 249 4.75 0.82 -12.01
CA ARG A 249 5.59 1.90 -12.54
C ARG A 249 4.76 3.13 -12.91
N ALA A 250 3.67 2.96 -13.65
CA ALA A 250 2.79 4.06 -14.05
C ALA A 250 2.16 4.75 -12.82
N LEU A 251 1.71 4.00 -11.81
CA LEU A 251 1.24 4.53 -10.53
C LEU A 251 2.34 5.30 -9.77
N GLY A 252 3.58 4.79 -9.79
CA GLY A 252 4.75 5.48 -9.24
C GLY A 252 5.04 6.80 -9.97
N ASP A 253 5.01 6.78 -11.30
CA ASP A 253 5.21 7.96 -12.15
C ASP A 253 4.10 9.01 -11.89
N TYR A 254 2.82 8.62 -11.88
CA TYR A 254 1.72 9.53 -11.54
C TYR A 254 1.80 10.08 -10.11
N ARG A 255 2.20 9.25 -9.13
CA ARG A 255 2.42 9.71 -7.75
C ARG A 255 3.55 10.73 -7.68
N SER A 256 4.67 10.48 -8.35
CA SER A 256 5.79 11.44 -8.44
C SER A 256 5.39 12.76 -9.12
N GLN A 257 4.53 12.69 -10.15
CA GLN A 257 3.96 13.87 -10.80
C GLN A 257 3.06 14.65 -9.84
N LEU A 258 2.16 13.99 -9.10
CA LEU A 258 1.32 14.61 -8.07
C LEU A 258 2.15 15.27 -6.96
N ASP A 259 3.18 14.58 -6.45
CA ASP A 259 4.08 15.14 -5.43
C ASP A 259 4.87 16.34 -5.96
N SER A 260 5.31 16.31 -7.23
CA SER A 260 5.99 17.43 -7.89
C SER A 260 5.06 18.64 -8.10
N LEU A 261 3.81 18.40 -8.52
CA LEU A 261 2.79 19.43 -8.71
C LEU A 261 2.38 20.04 -7.38
N SER A 262 2.15 19.21 -6.35
CA SER A 262 1.88 19.63 -4.97
C SER A 262 3.02 20.51 -4.43
N SER A 263 4.27 20.08 -4.62
CA SER A 263 5.45 20.87 -4.23
C SER A 263 5.56 22.19 -5.00
N SER A 264 5.22 22.21 -6.29
CA SER A 264 5.19 23.43 -7.09
C SER A 264 4.09 24.39 -6.62
N LEU A 265 2.91 23.87 -6.29
CA LEU A 265 1.75 24.61 -5.80
C LEU A 265 2.05 25.21 -4.42
N ALA A 266 2.69 24.46 -3.52
CA ALA A 266 3.17 24.97 -2.23
C ALA A 266 4.19 26.10 -2.41
N ARG A 267 5.14 25.99 -3.35
CA ARG A 267 6.09 27.06 -3.69
C ARG A 267 5.38 28.31 -4.25
N TYR A 268 4.38 28.14 -5.12
CA TYR A 268 3.62 29.27 -5.65
C TYR A 268 2.75 29.95 -4.58
N LYS A 269 2.12 29.19 -3.68
CA LYS A 269 1.41 29.73 -2.51
C LYS A 269 2.35 30.54 -1.60
N GLY A 270 3.48 29.96 -1.19
CA GLY A 270 4.47 30.67 -0.37
C GLY A 270 5.03 31.92 -1.07
N ARG A 271 5.17 31.91 -2.40
CA ARG A 271 5.55 33.10 -3.18
C ARG A 271 4.43 34.16 -3.21
N ALA A 272 3.17 33.76 -3.29
CA ALA A 272 2.03 34.67 -3.21
C ALA A 272 1.93 35.30 -1.82
N GLU A 273 1.98 34.51 -0.76
CA GLU A 273 1.99 34.97 0.65
C GLU A 273 3.15 35.94 0.91
N ALA A 274 4.36 35.64 0.42
CA ALA A 274 5.52 36.52 0.52
C ALA A 274 5.44 37.80 -0.35
N ALA A 275 4.60 37.81 -1.39
CA ALA A 275 4.31 39.00 -2.18
C ALA A 275 3.24 39.86 -1.50
N GLU A 276 2.18 39.24 -0.96
CA GLU A 276 1.12 39.90 -0.19
C GLU A 276 1.65 40.54 1.09
N SER A 277 2.56 39.87 1.82
CA SER A 277 3.18 40.45 3.02
C SER A 277 4.04 41.68 2.68
N LYS A 278 4.80 41.63 1.57
CA LYS A 278 5.56 42.78 1.07
C LYS A 278 4.64 43.90 0.59
N LEU A 279 3.51 43.58 -0.04
CA LEU A 279 2.54 44.59 -0.47
C LEU A 279 1.99 45.34 0.74
N LYS A 280 1.56 44.62 1.79
CA LYS A 280 1.13 45.20 3.08
C LYS A 280 2.22 46.07 3.71
N GLU A 281 3.47 45.60 3.75
CA GLU A 281 4.61 46.40 4.25
C GLU A 281 4.82 47.68 3.43
N THR A 282 4.71 47.62 2.10
CA THR A 282 4.82 48.82 1.24
C THR A 282 3.63 49.77 1.39
N GLU A 283 2.43 49.25 1.67
CA GLU A 283 1.22 50.04 1.95
C GLU A 283 1.34 50.76 3.30
N ASP A 284 1.83 50.06 4.33
CA ASP A 284 2.13 50.64 5.64
C ASP A 284 3.18 51.76 5.52
N LEU A 285 4.29 51.50 4.82
CA LEU A 285 5.35 52.48 4.55
C LEU A 285 4.85 53.67 3.72
N ALA A 286 3.96 53.45 2.75
CA ALA A 286 3.31 54.52 1.99
C ALA A 286 2.44 55.39 2.91
N SER A 287 1.65 54.79 3.80
CA SER A 287 0.82 55.52 4.78
C SER A 287 1.68 56.33 5.77
N GLN A 288 2.86 55.82 6.15
CA GLN A 288 3.82 56.53 7.00
C GLN A 288 4.47 57.69 6.25
N SER A 289 4.84 57.49 4.98
CA SER A 289 5.37 58.52 4.10
C SER A 289 4.36 59.67 3.91
N GLU A 290 3.08 59.36 3.71
CA GLU A 290 2.01 60.37 3.60
C GLU A 290 1.87 61.18 4.90
N LYS A 291 1.87 60.53 6.07
CA LYS A 291 1.82 61.20 7.39
C LYS A 291 3.02 62.13 7.58
N ILE A 292 4.23 61.68 7.24
CA ILE A 292 5.46 62.50 7.33
C ILE A 292 5.41 63.65 6.32
N ALA A 293 4.94 63.44 5.09
CA ALA A 293 4.76 64.50 4.10
C ALA A 293 3.74 65.55 4.57
N GLY A 294 2.67 65.14 5.25
CA GLY A 294 1.72 66.03 5.94
C GLY A 294 2.40 66.88 7.02
N GLN A 295 3.17 66.25 7.92
CA GLN A 295 3.94 66.95 8.95
C GLN A 295 4.96 67.93 8.34
N VAL A 296 5.66 67.55 7.28
CA VAL A 296 6.62 68.42 6.57
C VAL A 296 5.91 69.63 5.94
N LYS A 297 4.72 69.44 5.35
CA LYS A 297 3.90 70.56 4.84
C LYS A 297 3.47 71.51 5.97
N GLU A 298 3.02 70.98 7.11
CA GLU A 298 2.63 71.78 8.29
C GLU A 298 3.83 72.56 8.85
N LYS A 299 4.98 71.90 9.04
CA LYS A 299 6.21 72.55 9.52
C LYS A 299 6.74 73.59 8.53
N ASN A 300 6.65 73.34 7.22
CA ASN A 300 6.99 74.35 6.20
C ASN A 300 6.06 75.58 6.27
N LEU A 301 4.76 75.37 6.49
CA LEU A 301 3.79 76.46 6.67
C LEU A 301 4.06 77.24 7.96
N LEU A 302 4.45 76.58 9.05
CA LEU A 302 4.92 77.23 10.28
C LEU A 302 6.22 78.02 10.07
N ILE A 303 7.20 77.46 9.34
CA ILE A 303 8.42 78.17 8.96
C ILE A 303 8.10 79.40 8.10
N GLY A 304 7.12 79.30 7.19
CA GLY A 304 6.63 80.43 6.40
C GLY A 304 6.05 81.55 7.28
N LYS A 305 5.20 81.21 8.26
CA LYS A 305 4.67 82.14 9.26
C LYS A 305 5.77 82.81 10.07
N LEU A 306 6.66 82.03 10.68
CA LEU A 306 7.78 82.54 11.49
C LEU A 306 8.75 83.42 10.68
N ARG A 307 8.99 83.09 9.39
CA ARG A 307 9.76 83.94 8.48
C ARG A 307 9.06 85.27 8.21
N HIS A 308 7.75 85.27 7.97
CA HIS A 308 6.99 86.50 7.77
C HIS A 308 6.94 87.36 9.04
N GLU A 309 6.72 86.75 10.21
CA GLU A 309 6.79 87.41 11.51
C GLU A 309 8.18 88.00 11.78
N ALA A 310 9.26 87.29 11.44
CA ALA A 310 10.63 87.80 11.56
C ALA A 310 10.92 88.96 10.58
N VAL A 311 10.32 88.97 9.38
CA VAL A 311 10.40 90.10 8.46
C VAL A 311 9.63 91.30 9.01
N ILE A 312 8.40 91.12 9.50
CA ILE A 312 7.60 92.17 10.16
C ILE A 312 8.33 92.72 11.39
N LEU A 313 8.97 91.87 12.20
CA LEU A 313 9.73 92.31 13.37
C LEU A 313 10.99 93.10 12.98
N ASN A 314 11.66 92.73 11.89
CA ASN A 314 12.76 93.52 11.32
C ASN A 314 12.25 94.86 10.73
N GLU A 315 11.06 94.90 10.13
CA GLU A 315 10.41 96.13 9.69
C GLU A 315 10.07 97.03 10.88
N HIS A 316 9.43 96.50 11.93
CA HIS A 316 9.18 97.21 13.18
C HIS A 316 10.48 97.73 13.84
N LEU A 317 11.56 96.96 13.81
CA LEU A 317 12.86 97.36 14.36
C LEU A 317 13.53 98.44 13.51
N THR A 318 13.53 98.30 12.18
CA THR A 318 14.10 99.32 11.28
C THR A 318 13.29 100.61 11.29
N GLU A 319 11.96 100.54 11.42
CA GLU A 319 11.08 101.69 11.62
C GLU A 319 11.28 102.33 13.00
N ALA A 320 11.44 101.56 14.08
CA ALA A 320 11.79 102.09 15.40
C ALA A 320 13.16 102.80 15.40
N LEU A 321 14.18 102.21 14.74
CA LEU A 321 15.49 102.84 14.55
C LEU A 321 15.39 104.09 13.65
N ARG A 322 14.53 104.09 12.63
CA ARG A 322 14.28 105.25 11.76
C ARG A 322 13.63 106.39 12.54
N ARG A 323 12.64 106.11 13.37
CA ARG A 323 12.00 107.07 14.29
C ARG A 323 13.02 107.64 15.27
N LEU A 324 13.79 106.79 15.95
CA LEU A 324 14.86 107.24 16.85
C LEU A 324 15.88 108.15 16.15
N ARG A 325 16.26 107.83 14.90
CA ARG A 325 17.16 108.69 14.11
C ARG A 325 16.50 110.04 13.75
N ASN A 326 15.19 110.06 13.52
CA ASN A 326 14.45 111.28 13.23
C ASN A 326 14.29 112.17 14.47
N ASP A 327 13.90 111.58 15.61
CA ASP A 327 13.84 112.25 16.92
C ASP A 327 15.21 112.84 17.29
N GLN A 328 16.30 112.11 16.98
CA GLN A 328 17.67 112.64 17.14
C GLN A 328 17.93 113.84 16.22
N SER A 329 17.51 113.84 14.96
CA SER A 329 17.68 115.03 14.08
C SER A 329 16.84 116.22 14.53
N ASP A 330 15.60 116.01 14.97
CA ASP A 330 14.73 117.09 15.47
C ASP A 330 15.36 117.74 16.71
N SER A 331 15.85 116.92 17.66
CA SER A 331 16.61 117.42 18.82
C SER A 331 17.87 118.23 18.47
N ASN A 332 18.44 118.05 17.28
CA ASN A 332 19.59 118.81 16.79
C ASN A 332 19.19 120.09 16.05
N VAL A 333 18.01 120.12 15.41
CA VAL A 333 17.42 121.36 14.87
C VAL A 333 17.05 122.29 16.02
N ASP A 334 16.38 121.77 17.06
CA ASP A 334 16.02 122.56 18.25
C ASP A 334 17.25 123.16 18.94
N LYS A 335 18.31 122.36 19.15
CA LYS A 335 19.60 122.85 19.70
C LYS A 335 20.17 124.00 18.85
N ARG A 336 20.13 123.90 17.51
CA ARG A 336 20.64 124.94 16.61
C ARG A 336 19.77 126.21 16.64
N LEU A 337 18.45 126.05 16.65
CA LEU A 337 17.48 127.14 16.73
C LEU A 337 17.64 127.92 18.05
N VAL A 338 17.65 127.20 19.18
CA VAL A 338 17.90 127.74 20.52
C VAL A 338 19.25 128.44 20.58
N THR A 339 20.31 127.84 20.04
CA THR A 339 21.65 128.46 20.04
C THR A 339 21.64 129.79 19.28
N ASN A 340 20.93 129.87 18.14
CA ASN A 340 20.81 131.11 17.37
C ASN A 340 19.99 132.18 18.13
N LEU A 341 18.84 131.82 18.68
CA LEU A 341 18.02 132.71 19.54
C LEU A 341 18.81 133.20 20.77
N LEU A 342 19.60 132.34 21.41
CA LEU A 342 20.44 132.68 22.56
C LEU A 342 21.57 133.66 22.16
N ILE A 343 22.20 133.45 21.00
CA ILE A 343 23.20 134.38 20.45
C ILE A 343 22.56 135.74 20.18
N GLN A 344 21.39 135.79 19.52
CA GLN A 344 20.64 137.03 19.27
C GLN A 344 20.22 137.75 20.56
N PHE A 345 19.81 137.00 21.59
CA PHE A 345 19.52 137.54 22.92
C PHE A 345 20.75 138.17 23.59
N ILE A 346 21.94 137.58 23.43
CA ILE A 346 23.18 138.11 24.02
C ILE A 346 23.66 139.37 23.27
N THR A 347 23.63 139.37 21.93
CA THR A 347 24.14 140.47 21.09
C THR A 347 23.22 141.70 21.06
N THR A 348 21.92 141.54 21.36
CA THR A 348 20.97 142.66 21.38
C THR A 348 21.21 143.59 22.60
N PRO A 349 21.38 144.90 22.41
CA PRO A 349 21.72 145.84 23.49
C PRO A 349 20.66 145.87 24.61
N ARG A 350 21.12 146.07 25.85
CA ARG A 350 20.34 145.90 27.09
C ARG A 350 19.12 146.83 27.27
N ALA A 351 18.84 147.73 26.33
CA ALA A 351 17.75 148.70 26.39
C ALA A 351 16.58 148.39 25.44
N ASP A 352 16.65 147.32 24.62
CA ASP A 352 15.57 146.95 23.68
C ASP A 352 14.55 145.98 24.33
N GLY A 353 13.26 146.32 24.26
CA GLY A 353 12.16 145.49 24.74
C GLY A 353 12.04 144.14 24.03
N LYS A 354 12.48 144.03 22.76
CA LYS A 354 12.52 142.78 21.99
C LYS A 354 13.32 141.67 22.67
N ARG A 355 14.24 142.04 23.57
CA ARG A 355 15.03 141.10 24.37
C ARG A 355 14.15 140.22 25.27
N TYR A 356 13.04 140.74 25.79
CA TYR A 356 12.07 139.95 26.57
C TYR A 356 11.25 139.00 25.69
N GLU A 357 10.86 139.43 24.50
CA GLU A 357 10.14 138.59 23.53
C GLU A 357 10.99 137.41 23.08
N MET A 358 12.27 137.65 22.73
CA MET A 358 13.23 136.58 22.42
C MET A 358 13.45 135.62 23.59
N LEU A 359 13.50 136.12 24.83
CA LEU A 359 13.66 135.27 26.01
C LEU A 359 12.40 134.42 26.29
N ASN A 360 11.21 134.95 26.04
CA ASN A 360 9.95 134.19 26.15
C ASN A 360 9.85 133.12 25.04
N LEU A 361 10.34 133.41 23.83
CA LEU A 361 10.46 132.44 22.74
C LEU A 361 11.46 131.32 23.08
N ILE A 362 12.63 131.66 23.65
CA ILE A 362 13.60 130.67 24.15
C ILE A 362 12.97 129.79 25.24
N ALA A 363 12.26 130.38 26.20
CA ALA A 363 11.56 129.65 27.25
C ALA A 363 10.50 128.67 26.70
N GLY A 364 9.75 129.10 25.67
CA GLY A 364 8.76 128.27 24.99
C GLY A 364 9.37 127.13 24.19
N VAL A 365 10.47 127.37 23.45
CA VAL A 365 11.15 126.35 22.64
C VAL A 365 11.93 125.35 23.51
N LEU A 366 12.55 125.81 24.62
CA LEU A 366 13.30 124.93 25.53
C LEU A 366 12.43 124.26 26.60
N GLY A 367 11.14 124.57 26.65
CA GLY A 367 10.20 123.99 27.63
C GLY A 367 10.52 124.34 29.08
N TRP A 368 10.99 125.57 29.34
CA TRP A 368 11.34 126.02 30.71
C TRP A 368 10.16 125.87 31.66
N LYS A 369 10.41 125.25 32.81
CA LYS A 369 9.44 125.17 33.92
C LYS A 369 9.27 126.54 34.56
N GLU A 370 8.15 126.76 35.24
CA GLU A 370 7.82 128.07 35.83
C GLU A 370 8.94 128.61 36.75
N GLU A 371 9.57 127.73 37.53
CA GLU A 371 10.74 128.04 38.38
C GLU A 371 11.94 128.61 37.58
N GLU A 372 12.19 128.09 36.38
CA GLU A 372 13.26 128.53 35.48
C GLU A 372 12.90 129.87 34.80
N ARG A 373 11.62 130.11 34.56
CA ARG A 373 11.10 131.37 33.98
C ARG A 373 11.15 132.53 34.99
N GLU A 374 10.93 132.25 36.28
CA GLU A 374 11.16 133.19 37.37
C GLU A 374 12.66 133.54 37.50
N LEU A 375 13.54 132.53 37.51
CA LEU A 375 15.01 132.72 37.57
C LEU A 375 15.57 133.51 36.37
N ALA A 376 15.01 133.32 35.18
CA ALA A 376 15.37 134.09 33.99
C ALA A 376 14.83 135.54 34.02
N GLY A 377 14.08 135.94 35.05
CA GLY A 377 13.48 137.27 35.17
C GLY A 377 12.31 137.53 34.23
N LEU A 378 11.75 136.48 33.61
CA LEU A 378 10.65 136.59 32.66
C LEU A 378 9.29 136.81 33.35
N GLN A 379 9.17 136.37 34.60
CA GLN A 379 8.01 136.58 35.45
C GLN A 379 8.43 137.31 36.74
N ARG A 380 7.70 138.39 37.06
CA ARG A 380 7.82 139.09 38.35
C ARG A 380 6.90 138.42 39.36
N SER A 381 7.40 138.22 40.57
CA SER A 381 6.70 137.49 41.63
C SER A 381 5.30 138.03 41.92
N SER A 382 4.28 137.21 41.62
CA SER A 382 2.92 137.34 42.14
C SER A 382 2.39 135.96 42.43
N GLY A 383 2.53 135.52 43.68
CA GLY A 383 2.17 134.16 44.06
C GLY A 383 0.66 133.91 44.08
N GLY A 384 0.28 132.64 43.96
CA GLY A 384 -0.88 132.12 44.69
C GLY A 384 -2.08 131.62 43.88
N GLN A 385 -2.09 130.28 43.71
CA GLN A 385 -3.25 129.38 43.84
C GLN A 385 -4.19 129.04 42.66
N ARG A 386 -4.28 127.71 42.48
CA ARG A 386 -5.43 126.88 42.08
C ARG A 386 -5.80 126.92 40.58
N SER A 387 -6.11 125.78 39.94
CA SER A 387 -6.81 124.61 40.48
C SER A 387 -6.14 123.25 40.23
N ALA A 388 -6.44 122.30 41.12
CA ALA A 388 -6.04 120.90 41.00
C ALA A 388 -7.25 120.00 40.64
N ARG A 389 -7.01 119.00 39.76
CA ARG A 389 -7.37 117.56 39.82
C ARG A 389 -8.72 117.11 40.45
N PRO A 390 -9.38 116.07 39.91
CA PRO A 390 -8.90 114.65 39.91
C PRO A 390 -8.95 114.00 38.51
N SER A 391 -8.29 112.88 38.14
CA SER A 391 -7.94 111.58 38.77
C SER A 391 -9.09 110.57 38.88
N ILE A 392 -8.95 109.39 38.23
CA ILE A 392 -9.11 108.02 38.78
C ILE A 392 -9.38 106.98 37.67
N SER A 393 -8.58 105.89 37.67
CA SER A 393 -8.83 104.51 37.16
C SER A 393 -9.27 104.24 35.69
N ALA A 394 -9.19 103.01 35.17
CA ALA A 394 -8.27 101.87 35.33
C ALA A 394 -8.72 100.72 34.40
N ARG A 395 -7.80 99.76 34.14
CA ARG A 395 -8.00 98.31 33.84
C ARG A 395 -7.48 97.81 32.48
N SER A 396 -7.18 96.51 32.52
CA SER A 396 -6.54 95.69 31.51
C SER A 396 -7.42 94.47 31.15
N VAL A 397 -6.94 93.68 30.19
CA VAL A 397 -7.24 92.24 29.93
C VAL A 397 -8.44 91.90 29.02
N SER A 398 -8.06 91.34 27.86
CA SER A 398 -8.65 90.19 27.13
C SER A 398 -10.06 90.27 26.52
N GLY A 399 -10.11 90.16 25.17
CA GLY A 399 -10.37 88.84 24.58
C GLY A 399 -11.67 88.61 23.81
N ILE A 400 -11.51 88.00 22.62
CA ILE A 400 -12.47 87.14 21.90
C ILE A 400 -13.68 87.83 21.22
N GLY A 401 -13.59 87.88 19.88
CA GLY A 401 -14.56 87.20 19.00
C GLY A 401 -15.81 87.96 18.52
N GLY A 402 -16.07 87.85 17.21
CA GLY A 402 -17.44 87.85 16.68
C GLY A 402 -17.81 88.95 15.69
N ALA A 403 -18.11 88.52 14.47
CA ALA A 403 -19.06 89.11 13.51
C ALA A 403 -18.96 90.61 13.16
N ARG A 404 -18.63 90.87 11.88
CA ARG A 404 -19.25 91.98 11.14
C ARG A 404 -19.46 91.61 9.67
N GLU A 405 -20.68 91.20 9.36
CA GLU A 405 -21.20 91.11 8.00
C GLU A 405 -22.28 92.19 7.84
N MET A 406 -22.20 93.03 6.80
CA MET A 406 -23.35 93.46 5.99
C MET A 406 -22.90 94.30 4.77
N ARG A 407 -23.37 93.91 3.56
CA ARG A 407 -23.48 94.70 2.30
C ARG A 407 -22.17 95.20 1.65
N GLU A 408 -22.07 95.37 0.32
CA GLU A 408 -23.05 95.41 -0.79
C GLU A 408 -22.39 94.81 -2.06
N MET A 409 -23.00 93.87 -2.79
CA MET A 409 -23.83 94.06 -4.01
C MET A 409 -23.08 94.19 -5.37
N ARG A 410 -23.39 93.26 -6.30
CA ARG A 410 -23.21 93.30 -7.79
C ARG A 410 -21.74 93.34 -8.30
N GLU A 411 -21.37 92.75 -9.45
CA GLU A 411 -22.14 92.05 -10.50
C GLU A 411 -21.25 91.12 -11.36
N ARG A 412 -21.93 90.34 -12.23
CA ARG A 412 -21.53 89.94 -13.60
C ARG A 412 -20.89 88.55 -13.80
N GLU A 413 -21.73 87.63 -14.31
CA GLU A 413 -21.29 86.49 -15.12
C GLU A 413 -20.60 86.94 -16.42
N GLY A 414 -19.68 86.13 -16.95
CA GLY A 414 -19.07 86.43 -18.25
C GLY A 414 -17.93 85.51 -18.70
N SER A 415 -18.29 84.34 -19.24
CA SER A 415 -17.69 83.78 -20.47
C SER A 415 -16.27 83.17 -20.47
N VAL A 416 -16.24 81.86 -20.77
CA VAL A 416 -15.27 81.13 -21.64
C VAL A 416 -13.82 80.92 -21.14
N GLY A 417 -13.35 79.66 -21.24
CA GLY A 417 -11.92 79.43 -21.50
C GLY A 417 -11.26 78.10 -21.09
N GLY A 418 -11.83 76.94 -21.43
CA GLY A 418 -11.05 75.70 -21.62
C GLY A 418 -10.48 74.97 -20.39
N ASP A 419 -11.04 73.80 -20.08
CA ASP A 419 -10.30 72.70 -19.45
C ASP A 419 -10.90 71.34 -19.86
N GLU A 420 -11.07 71.13 -21.17
CA GLU A 420 -11.15 69.79 -21.75
C GLU A 420 -9.74 69.21 -21.83
N SER A 421 -9.16 68.87 -20.67
CA SER A 421 -7.81 68.34 -20.57
C SER A 421 -7.73 67.20 -19.56
N PHE A 422 -6.85 66.23 -19.84
CA PHE A 422 -6.68 64.95 -19.14
C PHE A 422 -7.86 63.96 -19.19
N SER A 423 -9.09 64.31 -18.82
CA SER A 423 -10.19 63.31 -18.74
C SER A 423 -10.56 62.73 -20.11
N ASN A 424 -10.82 63.58 -21.10
CA ASN A 424 -11.15 63.13 -22.47
C ASN A 424 -9.97 62.45 -23.16
N LEU A 425 -8.74 62.94 -22.98
CA LEU A 425 -7.52 62.30 -23.50
C LEU A 425 -7.25 60.93 -22.87
N PHE A 426 -7.60 60.74 -21.60
CA PHE A 426 -7.51 59.44 -20.93
C PHE A 426 -8.59 58.46 -21.42
N VAL A 427 -9.79 58.95 -21.71
CA VAL A 427 -10.87 58.16 -22.34
C VAL A 427 -10.51 57.76 -23.77
N GLU A 428 -9.92 58.68 -24.56
CA GLU A 428 -9.43 58.41 -25.91
C GLU A 428 -8.22 57.45 -25.92
N PHE A 429 -7.34 57.56 -24.92
CA PHE A 429 -6.26 56.60 -24.70
C PHE A 429 -6.79 55.19 -24.37
N LEU A 430 -7.78 55.08 -23.46
CA LEU A 430 -8.38 53.79 -23.13
C LEU A 430 -9.15 53.17 -24.31
N LEU A 431 -9.82 53.97 -25.13
CA LEU A 431 -10.47 53.51 -26.36
C LEU A 431 -9.44 53.01 -27.40
N SER A 432 -8.37 53.77 -27.62
CA SER A 432 -7.32 53.40 -28.59
C SER A 432 -6.47 52.20 -28.16
N GLU A 433 -6.14 52.03 -26.87
CA GLU A 433 -5.53 50.79 -26.37
C GLU A 433 -6.49 49.59 -26.48
N ALA A 434 -7.78 49.77 -26.18
CA ALA A 434 -8.77 48.69 -26.25
C ALA A 434 -9.04 48.21 -27.70
N GLU A 435 -9.00 49.10 -28.69
CA GLU A 435 -9.07 48.72 -30.11
C GLU A 435 -7.76 48.08 -30.58
N ARG A 436 -6.60 48.64 -30.20
CA ARG A 436 -5.27 48.10 -30.56
C ARG A 436 -5.00 46.71 -29.98
N GLY A 437 -5.56 46.40 -28.80
CA GLY A 437 -5.56 45.06 -28.21
C GLY A 437 -6.45 44.04 -28.95
N LYS A 438 -7.35 44.50 -29.83
CA LYS A 438 -8.32 43.66 -30.55
C LYS A 438 -7.89 43.33 -31.99
N GLU A 439 -7.06 44.17 -32.61
CA GLU A 439 -6.51 43.93 -33.96
C GLU A 439 -5.20 43.10 -33.97
N GLY A 440 -4.55 42.92 -32.82
CA GLY A 440 -3.26 42.22 -32.67
C GLY A 440 -3.28 40.69 -32.83
N LYS A 441 -4.14 40.10 -33.68
CA LYS A 441 -4.18 38.64 -33.92
C LYS A 441 -4.49 38.24 -35.36
N GLY A 442 -3.61 38.63 -36.30
CA GLY A 442 -3.56 38.06 -37.64
C GLY A 442 -2.38 38.54 -38.49
N GLY A 443 -1.70 37.63 -39.19
CA GLY A 443 -0.87 37.95 -40.37
C GLY A 443 0.65 38.09 -40.21
N ASP A 444 1.35 36.95 -40.30
CA ASP A 444 2.49 36.65 -41.20
C ASP A 444 3.72 37.60 -41.41
N GLY A 445 4.92 37.00 -41.49
CA GLY A 445 5.95 37.33 -42.50
C GLY A 445 7.15 38.25 -42.18
N GLY A 446 8.35 37.66 -41.99
CA GLY A 446 9.55 38.05 -42.77
C GLY A 446 10.73 38.85 -42.16
N GLU A 447 11.92 38.22 -42.12
CA GLU A 447 13.31 38.76 -42.23
C GLU A 447 13.88 39.73 -41.15
N GLY A 448 15.18 39.72 -40.81
CA GLY A 448 16.29 38.82 -41.22
C GLY A 448 17.68 39.20 -40.67
N GLY A 449 18.61 38.22 -40.65
CA GLY A 449 20.05 38.36 -40.31
C GLY A 449 20.43 37.97 -38.86
N GLY A 450 21.47 37.16 -38.55
CA GLY A 450 22.44 36.41 -39.37
C GLY A 450 23.75 36.17 -38.59
N ALA A 451 24.65 35.22 -38.89
CA ALA A 451 24.60 34.03 -39.74
C ALA A 451 25.90 33.18 -39.53
N THR A 452 25.87 31.84 -39.64
CA THR A 452 27.02 30.94 -39.96
C THR A 452 26.58 29.48 -40.14
N ALA A 453 27.22 28.77 -41.07
CA ALA A 453 26.98 27.36 -41.45
C ALA A 453 28.31 26.54 -41.24
N PRO A 454 28.48 25.22 -41.56
CA PRO A 454 27.83 24.48 -42.67
C PRO A 454 27.51 22.97 -42.49
N SER A 455 26.84 22.45 -43.54
CA SER A 455 26.92 21.08 -44.11
C SER A 455 26.10 19.89 -43.54
N THR A 456 25.49 19.20 -44.51
CA THR A 456 24.65 17.97 -44.54
C THR A 456 25.53 16.70 -44.80
N PRO A 457 25.05 15.43 -44.89
CA PRO A 457 23.67 15.00 -45.24
C PRO A 457 23.06 13.68 -44.66
N SER A 458 21.72 13.63 -44.77
CA SER A 458 20.85 12.49 -45.12
C SER A 458 21.08 11.07 -44.56
N LYS A 459 20.10 10.55 -43.78
CA LYS A 459 19.16 9.47 -44.23
C LYS A 459 18.13 9.02 -43.16
N LEU A 460 16.85 9.07 -43.56
CA LEU A 460 15.77 8.07 -43.35
C LEU A 460 15.12 7.82 -41.97
N LEU A 461 13.84 7.42 -42.08
CA LEU A 461 12.94 6.73 -41.13
C LEU A 461 12.18 7.56 -40.07
N SER A 462 11.00 8.03 -40.48
CA SER A 462 9.83 8.22 -39.61
C SER A 462 9.24 6.86 -39.19
N PRO A 463 8.42 6.81 -38.13
CA PRO A 463 7.00 6.57 -38.41
C PRO A 463 6.04 7.55 -37.73
N THR A 464 4.85 7.67 -38.31
CA THR A 464 3.81 8.67 -37.99
C THR A 464 2.83 8.24 -36.90
N LYS A 465 2.39 9.20 -36.08
CA LYS A 465 1.17 9.09 -35.26
C LYS A 465 -0.08 9.47 -36.06
N SER A 466 -1.16 8.73 -35.90
CA SER A 466 -2.56 9.20 -36.00
C SER A 466 -3.37 8.49 -34.90
N HIS A 467 -3.91 9.17 -33.90
CA HIS A 467 -5.15 9.97 -33.87
C HIS A 467 -6.46 9.19 -34.08
N PHE A 468 -6.89 8.54 -32.98
CA PHE A 468 -8.21 8.68 -32.31
C PHE A 468 -9.45 9.06 -33.14
N GLY A 469 -10.51 8.24 -33.05
CA GLY A 469 -11.89 8.74 -33.21
C GLY A 469 -13.00 7.76 -33.62
N GLY A 470 -13.65 7.11 -32.64
CA GLY A 470 -15.12 6.94 -32.68
C GLY A 470 -15.75 5.60 -33.12
N ALA A 471 -16.49 5.00 -32.18
CA ALA A 471 -17.75 4.26 -32.34
C ALA A 471 -17.85 3.05 -33.32
N ASN A 472 -17.76 1.84 -32.78
CA ASN A 472 -18.88 0.87 -32.68
C ASN A 472 -18.41 -0.44 -32.00
N GLY A 473 -19.33 -1.17 -31.34
CA GLY A 473 -19.07 -2.53 -30.83
C GLY A 473 -18.91 -3.57 -31.95
N PRO A 474 -18.58 -4.85 -31.67
CA PRO A 474 -19.37 -5.64 -30.72
C PRO A 474 -18.61 -6.71 -29.86
N ASN A 475 -19.40 -7.32 -28.97
CA ASN A 475 -19.31 -8.65 -28.33
C ASN A 475 -18.08 -9.54 -28.53
N SER A 476 -17.56 -10.04 -27.39
CA SER A 476 -16.81 -11.29 -27.30
C SER A 476 -17.70 -12.52 -27.61
N PRO A 477 -17.17 -13.60 -28.21
CA PRO A 477 -17.76 -14.92 -28.16
C PRO A 477 -17.18 -15.72 -26.98
N SER A 478 -18.03 -16.45 -26.26
CA SER A 478 -17.59 -17.51 -25.35
C SER A 478 -18.66 -18.58 -25.17
N LYS A 479 -18.18 -19.82 -25.15
CA LYS A 479 -18.81 -21.05 -24.66
C LYS A 479 -20.01 -21.63 -25.44
N SER A 480 -19.67 -22.72 -26.10
CA SER A 480 -20.46 -23.95 -26.29
C SER A 480 -21.46 -24.30 -25.19
N GLU A 481 -22.64 -24.77 -25.60
CA GLU A 481 -23.34 -25.88 -24.94
C GLU A 481 -24.12 -26.69 -26.00
N ALA A 482 -24.44 -27.95 -25.70
CA ALA A 482 -24.96 -28.92 -26.67
C ALA A 482 -26.48 -29.15 -26.54
N GLY A 483 -27.18 -29.50 -27.63
CA GLY A 483 -28.61 -29.82 -27.57
C GLY A 483 -29.30 -30.14 -28.91
N ALA A 484 -29.23 -31.41 -29.31
CA ALA A 484 -30.21 -32.22 -30.06
C ALA A 484 -31.14 -31.65 -31.18
N ASN A 485 -31.21 -32.47 -32.25
CA ASN A 485 -32.37 -32.82 -33.10
C ASN A 485 -32.57 -32.26 -34.54
N SER A 486 -32.95 -33.23 -35.39
CA SER A 486 -33.80 -33.22 -36.59
C SER A 486 -33.39 -32.44 -37.85
N ASP A 487 -32.99 -33.23 -38.85
CA ASP A 487 -33.59 -33.35 -40.20
C ASP A 487 -33.40 -32.29 -41.32
N GLU A 488 -33.48 -32.87 -42.52
CA GLU A 488 -33.70 -32.32 -43.87
C GLU A 488 -32.58 -31.58 -44.64
N ASP A 489 -32.19 -32.27 -45.74
CA ASP A 489 -31.94 -31.79 -47.11
C ASP A 489 -30.82 -30.79 -47.46
N GLY A 490 -30.18 -31.06 -48.60
CA GLY A 490 -29.24 -30.11 -49.24
C GLY A 490 -28.14 -30.74 -50.09
N ALA A 491 -28.48 -31.23 -51.28
CA ALA A 491 -27.47 -31.69 -52.25
C ALA A 491 -26.57 -30.54 -52.77
N ASN A 492 -25.36 -30.87 -53.26
CA ASN A 492 -24.96 -30.74 -54.68
C ASN A 492 -23.47 -30.34 -54.89
N LYS A 493 -22.73 -31.17 -55.67
CA LYS A 493 -21.52 -30.83 -56.49
C LYS A 493 -20.25 -30.26 -55.80
N SER A 494 -19.06 -30.30 -56.42
CA SER A 494 -18.43 -31.27 -57.35
C SER A 494 -17.00 -30.81 -57.68
N GLY A 495 -16.03 -31.72 -57.66
CA GLY A 495 -14.67 -31.50 -58.20
C GLY A 495 -13.74 -30.69 -57.28
N GLY A 496 -12.42 -30.91 -57.32
CA GLY A 496 -11.70 -31.96 -58.05
C GLY A 496 -10.19 -31.71 -58.13
N GLY A 497 -9.42 -32.79 -58.16
CA GLY A 497 -8.01 -32.80 -58.58
C GLY A 497 -6.95 -32.76 -57.49
N GLY A 498 -5.98 -33.68 -57.58
CA GLY A 498 -4.62 -33.41 -57.09
C GLY A 498 -3.88 -34.57 -56.40
N LEU A 499 -3.17 -35.38 -57.19
CA LEU A 499 -1.85 -35.98 -56.87
C LEU A 499 -1.74 -36.78 -55.54
N GLY A 500 -1.71 -38.12 -55.58
CA GLY A 500 -0.43 -38.88 -55.59
C GLY A 500 0.00 -39.27 -54.15
N SER A 501 0.70 -40.36 -53.85
CA SER A 501 1.36 -41.37 -54.68
C SER A 501 1.76 -42.59 -53.81
N TYR A 502 1.80 -43.79 -54.42
CA TYR A 502 2.63 -44.96 -54.05
C TYR A 502 2.27 -45.93 -52.89
N PHE A 503 2.62 -47.20 -53.16
CA PHE A 503 2.54 -48.45 -52.37
C PHE A 503 1.14 -48.92 -51.92
N GLY A 504 0.72 -50.18 -52.11
CA GLY A 504 1.36 -51.29 -52.83
C GLY A 504 0.93 -52.66 -52.26
N LEU A 505 0.88 -53.70 -53.12
CA LEU A 505 0.59 -55.12 -52.78
C LEU A 505 -0.88 -55.42 -52.36
N SER A 506 -1.42 -56.64 -52.52
CA SER A 506 -1.17 -57.73 -53.50
C SER A 506 -2.25 -58.81 -53.33
N ARG A 507 -2.82 -59.32 -54.44
CA ARG A 507 -3.51 -60.63 -54.60
C ARG A 507 -4.69 -61.00 -53.68
N GLY A 508 -5.76 -61.49 -54.30
CA GLY A 508 -6.84 -62.20 -53.57
C GLY A 508 -8.02 -62.69 -54.42
N LYS A 509 -7.79 -63.28 -55.61
CA LYS A 509 -8.86 -63.96 -56.36
C LYS A 509 -9.06 -65.38 -55.82
N LYS A 510 -10.27 -65.68 -55.34
CA LYS A 510 -11.03 -66.87 -55.73
C LYS A 510 -12.52 -66.62 -55.55
#